data_AF-A0AAR2JXF1-F1
#
_entry.id   AF-A0AAR2JXF1-F1
#
_cell.length_a   1.000
_cell.length_b   1.000
_cell.length_c   1.000
_cell.angle_alpha   90.00
_cell.angle_beta   90.00
_cell.angle_gamma   90.00
#
_symmetry.space_group_name_H-M   'P 1'
#
loop_
_entity.id
_entity.type
_entity.pdbx_description
1 polymer ?
#
loop_
_entity_poly.entity_id
_entity_poly.type
_entity_poly.pdbx_seq_one_letter_code
_entity_poly.pdbx_strand_id
1 'polypeptide(L)'
;AGRHRQTFTWRGFIIVLLLLTGSSAVVIWLYMSLSDDVTETLVSRREVLTEPRLFLVQCSEDYENYKQFPGCTPKKCGRAVIDSVVTKEEAQALRRLAERGLSLGGSDGGASILDLHSGALSMGKKFVNIYRYFSDQIREVFTEEDFTLYRDVRGRIQRVIAETFGLDSSQMYLTKPTFFSHINSTSAKTTHDEYWHPHIDKVTYGSFDYTSLLYLTDYGVDFGGGRFIFMDPNSNRTVEPRAGRVSFFSSGSENLHRVEKVVWGTRYAITVSFTCDPDHAIADPTLP
;
A
#
# COMPACT_ATOMS: atom_id res chain seq x y z
N ALA A 1 69.43 34.52 -29.39
CA ALA A 1 68.76 33.20 -29.28
C ALA A 1 67.52 33.36 -28.41
N GLY A 2 66.38 32.81 -28.86
CA GLY A 2 65.03 33.30 -28.55
C GLY A 2 64.52 33.12 -27.12
N ARG A 3 63.76 34.11 -26.65
CA ARG A 3 62.81 33.96 -25.53
C ARG A 3 61.57 33.24 -26.05
N HIS A 4 61.37 31.98 -25.62
CA HIS A 4 60.08 31.32 -25.74
C HIS A 4 59.07 32.02 -24.82
N ARG A 5 58.19 32.84 -25.41
CA ARG A 5 56.96 33.30 -24.76
C ARG A 5 56.02 32.10 -24.70
N GLN A 6 55.83 31.50 -23.52
CA GLN A 6 54.70 30.60 -23.30
C GLN A 6 53.42 31.41 -23.52
N THR A 7 52.76 31.17 -24.64
CA THR A 7 51.43 31.70 -24.92
C THR A 7 50.48 31.01 -23.95
N PHE A 8 50.10 31.72 -22.89
CA PHE A 8 49.04 31.30 -22.00
C PHE A 8 47.74 31.29 -22.82
N THR A 9 47.36 30.12 -23.32
CA THR A 9 46.25 29.97 -24.25
C THR A 9 44.96 30.11 -23.48
N TRP A 10 44.39 31.33 -23.53
CA TRP A 10 43.06 31.68 -23.00
C TRP A 10 41.97 30.66 -23.42
N ARG A 11 42.16 30.05 -24.60
CA ARG A 11 41.34 28.94 -25.13
C ARG A 11 41.36 27.68 -24.25
N GLY A 12 42.51 27.31 -23.68
CA GLY A 12 42.62 26.16 -22.77
C GLY A 12 41.86 26.38 -21.46
N PHE A 13 41.91 27.61 -20.93
CA PHE A 13 41.13 28.00 -19.74
C PHE A 13 39.62 27.97 -19.99
N ILE A 14 39.17 28.44 -21.15
CA ILE A 14 37.74 28.38 -21.54
C ILE A 14 37.26 26.93 -21.64
N ILE A 15 38.06 26.04 -22.23
CA ILE A 15 37.71 24.61 -22.35
C ILE A 15 37.60 23.97 -20.97
N VAL A 16 38.53 24.23 -20.06
CA VAL A 16 38.48 23.71 -18.68
C VAL A 16 37.26 24.26 -17.92
N LEU A 17 36.94 25.54 -18.07
CA LEU A 17 35.76 26.14 -17.43
C LEU A 17 34.44 25.55 -17.97
N LEU A 18 34.34 25.31 -19.28
CA LEU A 18 33.19 24.67 -19.90
C LEU A 18 33.03 23.20 -19.45
N LEU A 19 34.13 22.47 -19.28
CA LEU A 19 34.11 21.10 -18.76
C LEU A 19 33.68 21.06 -17.28
N LEU A 20 34.14 22.00 -16.45
CA LEU A 20 33.77 22.10 -15.03
C LEU A 20 32.31 22.52 -14.83
N THR A 21 31.81 23.44 -15.66
CA THR A 21 30.39 23.85 -15.64
C THR A 21 29.48 22.74 -16.17
N GLY A 22 29.89 22.05 -17.24
CA GLY A 22 29.20 20.88 -17.77
C GLY A 22 29.14 19.71 -16.79
N SER A 23 30.25 19.39 -16.11
CA SER A 23 30.27 18.32 -15.10
C SER A 23 29.43 18.69 -13.87
N SER A 24 29.47 19.94 -13.43
CA SER A 24 28.62 20.42 -12.33
C SER A 24 27.14 20.36 -12.69
N ALA A 25 26.77 20.74 -13.93
CA ALA A 25 25.40 20.63 -14.41
C ALA A 25 24.94 19.18 -14.51
N VAL A 26 25.80 18.25 -14.95
CA VAL A 26 25.50 16.81 -14.99
C VAL A 26 25.34 16.27 -13.57
N VAL A 27 26.20 16.63 -12.62
CA VAL A 27 26.09 16.19 -11.22
C VAL A 27 24.82 16.76 -10.56
N ILE A 28 24.50 18.04 -10.82
CA ILE A 28 23.25 18.66 -10.33
C ILE A 28 22.05 17.99 -10.98
N TRP A 29 22.08 17.68 -12.28
CA TRP A 29 21.01 16.97 -12.97
C TRP A 29 20.85 15.53 -12.46
N LEU A 30 21.96 14.81 -12.20
CA LEU A 30 21.93 13.48 -11.60
C LEU A 30 21.39 13.54 -10.17
N TYR A 31 21.81 14.53 -9.39
CA TYR A 31 21.35 14.74 -8.03
C TYR A 31 19.87 15.11 -7.99
N MET A 32 19.40 15.98 -8.88
CA MET A 32 17.99 16.34 -9.01
C MET A 32 17.14 15.16 -9.49
N SER A 33 17.64 14.37 -10.45
CA SER A 33 17.01 13.13 -10.93
C SER A 33 16.92 12.04 -9.84
N LEU A 34 17.92 11.98 -8.94
CA LEU A 34 17.90 11.13 -7.74
C LEU A 34 17.05 11.71 -6.60
N SER A 35 16.75 13.02 -6.61
CA SER A 35 16.03 13.72 -5.54
C SER A 35 14.50 13.65 -5.63
N ASP A 36 13.94 13.22 -6.77
CA ASP A 36 12.50 12.92 -6.88
C ASP A 36 12.05 11.75 -5.97
N ASP A 37 13.01 11.05 -5.34
CA ASP A 37 12.78 9.92 -4.42
C ASP A 37 13.11 10.25 -2.95
N VAL A 38 13.23 11.53 -2.56
CA VAL A 38 13.39 11.91 -1.15
C VAL A 38 12.18 11.43 -0.36
N THR A 39 12.42 10.42 0.48
CA THR A 39 11.42 9.72 1.27
C THR A 39 11.59 10.01 2.75
N GLU A 40 10.63 10.73 3.33
CA GLU A 40 10.51 10.86 4.78
C GLU A 40 9.81 9.61 5.35
N THR A 41 10.28 9.08 6.47
CA THR A 41 9.61 7.96 7.16
C THR A 41 8.58 8.50 8.13
N LEU A 42 7.29 8.32 7.84
CA LEU A 42 6.20 8.70 8.75
C LEU A 42 6.17 7.83 10.00
N VAL A 43 6.33 6.52 9.80
CA VAL A 43 6.36 5.54 10.89
C VAL A 43 7.33 4.43 10.53
N SER A 44 8.37 4.27 11.36
CA SER A 44 9.34 3.19 11.21
C SER A 44 8.79 1.87 11.76
N ARG A 45 9.23 0.74 11.22
CA ARG A 45 8.92 -0.61 11.73
C ARG A 45 9.39 -0.80 13.17
N ARG A 46 10.44 -0.07 13.58
CA ARG A 46 10.99 -0.11 14.95
C ARG A 46 10.07 0.53 15.99
N GLU A 47 9.18 1.42 15.57
CA GLU A 47 8.21 2.05 16.45
C GLU A 47 7.07 1.08 16.80
N VAL A 48 6.46 1.29 17.97
CA VAL A 48 5.25 0.61 18.43
C VAL A 48 4.25 1.67 18.85
N LEU A 49 3.10 1.74 18.17
CA LEU A 49 2.07 2.73 18.39
C LEU A 49 0.88 2.13 19.14
N THR A 50 0.72 2.50 20.42
CA THR A 50 -0.44 2.07 21.23
C THR A 50 -1.71 2.83 20.86
N GLU A 51 -1.57 4.09 20.43
CA GLU A 51 -2.64 4.96 19.97
C GLU A 51 -2.44 5.32 18.48
N PRO A 52 -3.52 5.65 17.74
CA PRO A 52 -3.38 6.08 16.35
C PRO A 52 -2.51 7.34 16.23
N ARG A 53 -1.43 7.26 15.47
CA ARG A 53 -0.68 8.46 15.05
C ARG A 53 -1.32 9.03 13.79
N LEU A 54 -2.11 10.08 13.94
CA LEU A 54 -2.83 10.74 12.86
C LEU A 54 -2.03 11.90 12.24
N PHE A 55 -1.88 11.86 10.93
CA PHE A 55 -1.34 12.93 10.09
C PHE A 55 -2.48 13.52 9.27
N LEU A 56 -2.91 14.73 9.61
CA LEU A 56 -3.97 15.40 8.87
C LEU A 56 -3.47 15.89 7.51
N VAL A 57 -4.32 15.76 6.50
CA VAL A 57 -4.14 16.34 5.17
C VAL A 57 -5.41 17.06 4.76
N GLN A 58 -5.30 18.00 3.83
CA GLN A 58 -6.46 18.67 3.26
C GLN A 58 -7.28 17.64 2.48
N CYS A 59 -8.59 17.56 2.73
CA CYS A 59 -9.49 16.72 1.94
C CYS A 59 -9.47 17.15 0.47
N SER A 60 -9.48 16.18 -0.45
CA SER A 60 -9.66 16.49 -1.87
C SER A 60 -11.09 16.94 -2.19
N GLU A 61 -11.23 17.56 -3.36
CA GLU A 61 -12.53 17.93 -3.93
C GLU A 61 -13.37 16.70 -4.34
N ASP A 62 -12.82 15.49 -4.28
CA ASP A 62 -13.55 14.26 -4.62
C ASP A 62 -14.86 14.17 -3.82
N TYR A 63 -14.79 14.42 -2.51
CA TYR A 63 -15.94 14.29 -1.61
C TYR A 63 -17.02 15.36 -1.80
N GLU A 64 -16.72 16.42 -2.55
CA GLU A 64 -17.70 17.43 -2.97
C GLU A 64 -18.42 17.03 -4.27
N ASN A 65 -17.75 16.25 -5.12
CA ASN A 65 -18.24 15.82 -6.42
C ASN A 65 -19.06 14.51 -6.37
N TYR A 66 -18.94 13.73 -5.30
CA TYR A 66 -19.73 12.52 -5.08
C TYR A 66 -20.90 12.74 -4.11
N LYS A 67 -21.84 11.79 -4.12
CA LYS A 67 -22.95 11.75 -3.16
C LYS A 67 -22.40 11.73 -1.73
N GLN A 68 -22.90 12.64 -0.89
CA GLN A 68 -22.49 12.75 0.50
C GLN A 68 -23.44 11.98 1.42
N PHE A 69 -22.85 11.35 2.42
CA PHE A 69 -23.50 10.51 3.42
C PHE A 69 -23.21 11.09 4.81
N PRO A 70 -24.22 11.68 5.48
CA PRO A 70 -24.06 12.25 6.82
C PRO A 70 -23.48 11.22 7.79
N GLY A 71 -22.51 11.64 8.60
CA GLY A 71 -21.86 10.77 9.60
C GLY A 71 -20.73 9.88 9.07
N CYS A 72 -20.53 9.78 7.75
CA CYS A 72 -19.45 8.97 7.18
C CYS A 72 -18.58 9.72 6.17
N THR A 73 -19.14 10.51 5.23
CA THR A 73 -18.33 11.12 4.16
C THR A 73 -17.16 11.95 4.74
N PRO A 74 -15.92 11.76 4.25
CA PRO A 74 -14.75 12.44 4.78
C PRO A 74 -14.88 13.96 4.82
N LYS A 75 -14.83 14.51 6.04
CA LYS A 75 -14.69 15.96 6.32
C LYS A 75 -13.38 16.30 7.04
N LYS A 76 -12.74 15.27 7.59
CA LYS A 76 -11.43 15.29 8.25
C LYS A 76 -10.60 14.21 7.58
N CYS A 77 -9.69 14.62 6.69
CA CYS A 77 -8.88 13.70 5.91
C CYS A 77 -7.49 13.55 6.52
N GLY A 78 -6.89 12.39 6.31
CA GLY A 78 -5.66 12.05 7.01
C GLY A 78 -5.17 10.65 6.73
N ARG A 79 -4.00 10.39 7.30
CA ARG A 79 -3.32 9.10 7.33
C ARG A 79 -3.06 8.74 8.77
N ALA A 80 -3.32 7.52 9.18
CA ALA A 80 -3.06 7.08 10.52
C ALA A 80 -2.46 5.68 10.54
N VAL A 81 -1.64 5.44 11.57
CA VAL A 81 -0.98 4.16 11.79
C VAL A 81 -1.13 3.78 13.25
N ILE A 82 -1.41 2.51 13.52
CA ILE A 82 -1.58 1.95 14.86
C ILE A 82 -1.10 0.49 14.89
N ASP A 83 -0.55 0.06 16.04
CA ASP A 83 0.01 -1.29 16.23
C ASP A 83 -0.76 -2.12 17.29
N SER A 84 -1.77 -1.54 17.94
CA SER A 84 -2.53 -2.18 19.04
C SER A 84 -3.83 -2.86 18.60
N VAL A 85 -4.24 -2.71 17.34
CA VAL A 85 -5.54 -3.23 16.83
C VAL A 85 -5.49 -4.74 16.61
N VAL A 86 -4.36 -5.25 16.13
CA VAL A 86 -4.17 -6.66 15.75
C VAL A 86 -2.90 -7.16 16.42
N THR A 87 -2.99 -8.27 17.15
CA THR A 87 -1.81 -8.84 17.80
C THR A 87 -0.88 -9.50 16.78
N LYS A 88 0.36 -9.77 17.18
CA LYS A 88 1.31 -10.46 16.33
C LYS A 88 0.85 -11.88 16.00
N GLU A 89 0.21 -12.55 16.94
CA GLU A 89 -0.32 -13.91 16.81
C GLU A 89 -1.48 -13.96 15.81
N GLU A 90 -2.37 -12.97 15.87
CA GLU A 90 -3.48 -12.80 14.92
C GLU A 90 -2.95 -12.51 13.51
N ALA A 91 -1.98 -11.60 13.37
CA ALA A 91 -1.33 -11.33 12.09
C ALA A 91 -0.64 -12.57 11.51
N GLN A 92 0.01 -13.37 12.36
CA GLN A 92 0.59 -14.65 11.95
C GLN A 92 -0.46 -15.68 11.54
N ALA A 93 -1.61 -15.75 12.23
CA ALA A 93 -2.70 -16.65 11.86
C ALA A 93 -3.30 -16.25 10.49
N LEU A 94 -3.55 -14.95 10.28
CA LEU A 94 -4.01 -14.41 8.99
C LEU A 94 -2.97 -14.62 7.87
N ARG A 95 -1.67 -14.51 8.19
CA ARG A 95 -0.60 -14.86 7.24
C ARG A 95 -0.67 -16.32 6.84
N ARG A 96 -0.82 -17.24 7.81
CA ARG A 96 -0.95 -18.68 7.52
C ARG A 96 -2.20 -18.99 6.70
N LEU A 97 -3.31 -18.32 6.95
CA LEU A 97 -4.52 -18.39 6.13
C LEU A 97 -4.19 -18.01 4.68
N ALA A 98 -3.54 -16.86 4.48
CA ALA A 98 -3.14 -16.39 3.15
C ALA A 98 -2.21 -17.40 2.45
N GLU A 99 -1.20 -17.91 3.16
CA GLU A 99 -0.25 -18.91 2.66
C GLU A 99 -0.96 -20.21 2.24
N ARG A 100 -1.93 -20.70 3.02
CA ARG A 100 -2.74 -21.88 2.64
C ARG A 100 -3.56 -21.62 1.39
N GLY A 101 -4.27 -20.50 1.32
CA GLY A 101 -5.07 -20.17 0.13
C GLY A 101 -4.24 -19.95 -1.14
N LEU A 102 -3.09 -19.28 -1.01
CA LEU A 102 -2.13 -19.06 -2.10
C LEU A 102 -1.27 -20.30 -2.42
N SER A 103 -1.31 -21.36 -1.62
CA SER A 103 -0.68 -22.63 -1.97
C SER A 103 -1.44 -23.37 -3.08
N LEU A 104 -2.73 -23.08 -3.25
CA LEU A 104 -3.56 -23.63 -4.31
C LEU A 104 -3.33 -22.95 -5.66
N GLY A 105 -2.74 -21.77 -5.68
CA GLY A 105 -2.47 -21.02 -6.91
C GLY A 105 -1.70 -19.73 -6.65
N GLY A 106 -0.98 -19.26 -7.66
CA GLY A 106 -0.25 -18.00 -7.60
C GLY A 106 -0.03 -17.45 -9.00
N SER A 107 0.37 -16.19 -9.09
CA SER A 107 0.75 -15.58 -10.37
C SER A 107 2.09 -16.10 -10.87
N ASP A 108 2.28 -16.07 -12.19
CA ASP A 108 3.61 -16.25 -12.82
C ASP A 108 4.54 -15.05 -12.55
N GLY A 109 3.99 -13.92 -12.09
CA GLY A 109 4.71 -12.70 -11.73
C GLY A 109 4.85 -12.52 -10.21
N GLY A 110 5.35 -11.34 -9.83
CA GLY A 110 5.68 -11.03 -8.44
C GLY A 110 4.51 -10.68 -7.53
N ALA A 111 3.28 -10.58 -8.02
CA ALA A 111 2.12 -10.27 -7.19
C ALA A 111 1.04 -11.34 -7.33
N SER A 112 0.50 -11.78 -6.21
CA SER A 112 -0.65 -12.69 -6.16
C SER A 112 -1.67 -12.16 -5.17
N ILE A 113 -2.94 -12.37 -5.46
CA ILE A 113 -4.04 -11.99 -4.56
C ILE A 113 -4.94 -13.18 -4.22
N LEU A 114 -5.54 -13.09 -3.04
CA LEU A 114 -6.62 -13.95 -2.56
C LEU A 114 -7.70 -13.06 -1.94
N ASP A 115 -8.92 -13.12 -2.46
CA ASP A 115 -10.10 -12.43 -1.94
C ASP A 115 -11.08 -13.47 -1.36
N LEU A 116 -11.32 -13.42 -0.06
CA LEU A 116 -12.23 -14.34 0.64
C LEU A 116 -13.72 -14.06 0.37
N HIS A 117 -14.08 -12.90 -0.16
CA HIS A 117 -15.47 -12.57 -0.47
C HIS A 117 -15.87 -13.11 -1.82
N SER A 118 -15.09 -12.78 -2.85
CA SER A 118 -15.37 -13.23 -4.21
C SER A 118 -14.82 -14.61 -4.52
N GLY A 119 -13.87 -15.10 -3.71
CA GLY A 119 -13.06 -16.27 -3.99
C GLY A 119 -11.98 -16.03 -5.04
N ALA A 120 -11.73 -14.79 -5.47
CA ALA A 120 -10.72 -14.53 -6.50
C ALA A 120 -9.33 -14.94 -6.00
N LEU A 121 -8.65 -15.78 -6.78
CA LEU A 121 -7.29 -16.25 -6.54
C LEU A 121 -6.46 -16.09 -7.82
N SER A 122 -5.24 -15.55 -7.70
CA SER A 122 -4.26 -15.53 -8.80
C SER A 122 -3.87 -16.94 -9.23
N MET A 123 -3.87 -17.20 -10.54
CA MET A 123 -3.52 -18.49 -11.14
C MET A 123 -2.81 -18.30 -12.49
N GLY A 124 -1.47 -18.41 -12.47
CA GLY A 124 -0.61 -18.11 -13.61
C GLY A 124 -0.79 -16.66 -14.09
N LYS A 125 -1.48 -16.47 -15.22
CA LYS A 125 -1.75 -15.14 -15.81
C LYS A 125 -3.20 -14.68 -15.67
N LYS A 126 -4.02 -15.39 -14.89
CA LYS A 126 -5.47 -15.17 -14.77
C LYS A 126 -5.91 -15.23 -13.31
N PHE A 127 -7.19 -14.95 -13.09
CA PHE A 127 -7.86 -15.19 -11.82
C PHE A 127 -8.84 -16.35 -11.95
N VAL A 128 -8.95 -17.16 -10.89
CA VAL A 128 -9.97 -18.20 -10.74
C VAL A 128 -10.78 -17.95 -9.48
N ASN A 129 -11.98 -18.54 -9.40
CA ASN A 129 -12.74 -18.57 -8.15
C ASN A 129 -12.34 -19.83 -7.37
N ILE A 130 -11.63 -19.66 -6.25
CA ILE A 130 -11.10 -20.74 -5.40
C ILE A 130 -12.21 -21.65 -4.88
N TYR A 131 -13.37 -21.10 -4.52
CA TYR A 131 -14.52 -21.84 -3.98
C TYR A 131 -15.18 -22.75 -5.02
N ARG A 132 -15.14 -22.36 -6.29
CA ARG A 132 -15.64 -23.18 -7.40
C ARG A 132 -14.59 -24.17 -7.89
N TYR A 133 -13.34 -23.71 -8.05
CA TYR A 133 -12.27 -24.49 -8.65
C TYR A 133 -11.73 -25.57 -7.71
N PHE A 134 -11.70 -25.30 -6.40
CA PHE A 134 -11.20 -26.20 -5.36
C PHE A 134 -12.30 -26.54 -4.34
N SER A 135 -13.55 -26.68 -4.81
CA SER A 135 -14.72 -26.94 -3.96
C SER A 135 -14.52 -28.13 -3.00
N ASP A 136 -13.92 -29.21 -3.48
CA ASP A 136 -13.67 -30.41 -2.66
C ASP A 136 -12.58 -30.24 -1.59
N GLN A 137 -11.69 -29.25 -1.74
CA GLN A 137 -10.53 -29.02 -0.86
C GLN A 137 -10.70 -27.81 0.06
N ILE A 138 -11.72 -26.98 -0.16
CA ILE A 138 -11.81 -25.68 0.51
C ILE A 138 -11.87 -25.79 2.04
N ARG A 139 -12.53 -26.83 2.54
CA ARG A 139 -12.66 -27.11 3.98
C ARG A 139 -11.40 -27.70 4.61
N GLU A 140 -10.45 -28.13 3.79
CA GLU A 140 -9.11 -28.52 4.24
C GLU A 140 -8.15 -27.31 4.26
N VAL A 141 -8.44 -26.30 3.44
CA VAL A 141 -7.61 -25.10 3.26
C VAL A 141 -7.95 -24.01 4.28
N PHE A 142 -9.24 -23.80 4.55
CA PHE A 142 -9.72 -22.80 5.49
C PHE A 142 -10.67 -23.40 6.53
N THR A 143 -10.69 -22.79 7.72
CA THR A 143 -11.57 -23.19 8.83
C THR A 143 -12.55 -22.08 9.22
N GLU A 144 -13.58 -22.38 10.00
CA GLU A 144 -14.50 -21.35 10.51
C GLU A 144 -13.79 -20.34 11.44
N GLU A 145 -12.75 -20.79 12.13
CA GLU A 145 -11.91 -19.92 12.98
C GLU A 145 -11.14 -18.89 12.14
N ASP A 146 -10.68 -19.25 10.94
CA ASP A 146 -10.03 -18.31 10.01
C ASP A 146 -10.96 -17.15 9.63
N PHE A 147 -12.20 -17.48 9.24
CA PHE A 147 -13.21 -16.49 8.86
C PHE A 147 -13.70 -15.67 10.05
N THR A 148 -13.80 -16.29 11.22
CA THR A 148 -14.13 -15.59 12.48
C THR A 148 -13.03 -14.59 12.83
N LEU A 149 -11.76 -14.99 12.78
CA LEU A 149 -10.64 -14.09 13.02
C LEU A 149 -10.60 -12.93 12.02
N TYR A 150 -10.79 -13.21 10.72
CA TYR A 150 -10.84 -12.17 9.70
C TYR A 150 -11.96 -11.15 10.00
N ARG A 151 -13.16 -11.62 10.31
CA ARG A 151 -14.32 -10.78 10.65
C ARG A 151 -14.05 -9.91 11.88
N ASP A 152 -13.49 -10.48 12.94
CA ASP A 152 -13.20 -9.77 14.19
C ASP A 152 -12.11 -8.71 13.99
N VAL A 153 -11.06 -9.03 13.22
CA VAL A 153 -10.01 -8.08 12.84
C VAL A 153 -10.56 -6.95 11.97
N ARG A 154 -11.34 -7.27 10.93
CA ARG A 154 -12.01 -6.28 10.06
C ARG A 154 -12.91 -5.35 10.88
N GLY A 155 -13.69 -5.89 11.82
CA GLY A 155 -14.55 -5.10 12.70
C GLY A 155 -13.76 -4.16 13.63
N ARG A 156 -12.62 -4.60 14.17
CA ARG A 156 -11.72 -3.73 14.96
C ARG A 156 -11.09 -2.63 14.11
N ILE A 157 -10.69 -2.94 12.88
CA ILE A 157 -10.17 -1.96 11.91
C ILE A 157 -11.25 -0.90 11.60
N GLN A 158 -12.47 -1.32 11.31
CA GLN A 158 -13.60 -0.42 11.05
C GLN A 158 -13.82 0.54 12.23
N ARG A 159 -13.79 0.02 13.46
CA ARG A 159 -13.97 0.82 14.68
C ARG A 159 -12.88 1.87 14.85
N VAL A 160 -11.61 1.49 14.74
CA VAL A 160 -10.49 2.45 14.95
C VAL A 160 -10.47 3.55 13.88
N ILE A 161 -10.87 3.24 12.64
CA ILE A 161 -11.01 4.24 11.57
C ILE A 161 -12.10 5.25 11.95
N ALA A 162 -13.28 4.76 12.34
CA ALA A 162 -14.40 5.60 12.72
C ALA A 162 -14.05 6.51 13.91
N GLU A 163 -13.42 5.96 14.96
CA GLU A 163 -12.99 6.72 16.13
C GLU A 163 -11.94 7.79 15.76
N THR A 164 -10.94 7.46 14.95
CA THR A 164 -9.85 8.37 14.57
C THR A 164 -10.34 9.56 13.76
N PHE A 165 -11.29 9.33 12.85
CA PHE A 165 -11.84 10.36 11.98
C PHE A 165 -13.13 11.01 12.51
N GLY A 166 -13.69 10.52 13.63
CA GLY A 166 -14.90 11.07 14.24
C GLY A 166 -16.16 10.76 13.44
N LEU A 167 -16.28 9.51 12.97
CA LEU A 167 -17.39 9.02 12.15
C LEU A 167 -18.40 8.24 13.00
N ASP A 168 -19.62 8.11 12.49
CA ASP A 168 -20.56 7.10 12.96
C ASP A 168 -20.20 5.75 12.32
N SER A 169 -19.69 4.81 13.13
CA SER A 169 -19.30 3.48 12.63
C SER A 169 -20.45 2.70 12.00
N SER A 170 -21.71 3.02 12.33
CA SER A 170 -22.89 2.38 11.73
C SER A 170 -23.19 2.86 10.30
N GLN A 171 -22.63 4.01 9.91
CA GLN A 171 -22.78 4.60 8.57
C GLN A 171 -21.59 4.30 7.65
N MET A 172 -20.60 3.55 8.14
CA MET A 172 -19.45 3.11 7.36
C MET A 172 -19.56 1.61 7.13
N TYR A 173 -19.49 1.17 5.88
CA TYR A 173 -19.74 -0.22 5.48
C TYR A 173 -18.50 -0.84 4.85
N LEU A 174 -18.27 -2.13 5.07
CA LEU A 174 -17.26 -2.88 4.33
C LEU A 174 -17.60 -2.85 2.83
N THR A 175 -16.61 -2.65 1.96
CA THR A 175 -16.81 -2.68 0.50
C THR A 175 -15.74 -3.52 -0.20
N LYS A 176 -15.92 -3.75 -1.50
CA LYS A 176 -15.03 -4.57 -2.33
C LYS A 176 -14.20 -3.71 -3.29
N PRO A 177 -12.97 -4.14 -3.63
CA PRO A 177 -12.35 -5.39 -3.20
C PRO A 177 -11.70 -5.30 -1.82
N THR A 178 -11.67 -6.44 -1.12
CA THR A 178 -10.75 -6.68 -0.01
C THR A 178 -9.94 -7.93 -0.33
N PHE A 179 -8.64 -7.91 -0.13
CA PHE A 179 -7.81 -9.04 -0.53
C PHE A 179 -6.53 -9.13 0.28
N PHE A 180 -6.05 -10.35 0.42
CA PHE A 180 -4.68 -10.64 0.78
C PHE A 180 -3.80 -10.40 -0.44
N SER A 181 -2.70 -9.68 -0.25
CA SER A 181 -1.65 -9.51 -1.26
C SER A 181 -0.40 -10.27 -0.84
N HIS A 182 0.16 -11.06 -1.75
CA HIS A 182 1.47 -11.67 -1.67
C HIS A 182 2.36 -11.04 -2.75
N ILE A 183 3.41 -10.34 -2.34
CA ILE A 183 4.28 -9.59 -3.26
C ILE A 183 5.75 -9.96 -3.01
N ASN A 184 6.48 -10.30 -4.07
CA ASN A 184 7.91 -10.57 -4.04
C ASN A 184 8.66 -9.88 -5.19
N SER A 185 9.95 -10.19 -5.35
CA SER A 185 10.84 -9.58 -6.34
C SER A 185 10.77 -10.19 -7.74
N THR A 186 9.86 -11.15 -8.00
CA THR A 186 9.69 -11.75 -9.32
C THR A 186 9.16 -10.70 -10.32
N SER A 187 9.76 -10.65 -11.51
CA SER A 187 9.34 -9.70 -12.54
C SER A 187 7.89 -9.92 -12.98
N ALA A 188 7.16 -8.83 -13.20
CA ALA A 188 5.81 -8.87 -13.73
C ALA A 188 5.71 -9.62 -15.07
N LYS A 189 4.63 -10.39 -15.24
CA LYS A 189 4.28 -11.09 -16.47
C LYS A 189 2.99 -10.56 -17.10
N THR A 190 2.16 -9.91 -16.29
CA THR A 190 0.90 -9.27 -16.64
C THR A 190 0.80 -7.92 -15.94
N THR A 191 -0.13 -7.06 -16.37
CA THR A 191 -0.42 -5.79 -15.68
C THR A 191 -0.88 -5.99 -14.24
N HIS A 192 -1.51 -7.13 -13.92
CA HIS A 192 -1.92 -7.47 -12.55
C HIS A 192 -0.74 -7.76 -11.61
N ASP A 193 0.46 -7.98 -12.16
CA ASP A 193 1.69 -8.13 -11.39
C ASP A 193 2.37 -6.78 -11.10
N GLU A 194 1.92 -5.70 -11.72
CA GLU A 194 2.54 -4.38 -11.61
C GLU A 194 1.95 -3.57 -10.44
N TYR A 195 2.28 -4.01 -9.22
CA TYR A 195 1.74 -3.45 -7.97
C TYR A 195 2.30 -2.07 -7.56
N TRP A 196 3.30 -1.54 -8.26
CA TRP A 196 4.09 -0.38 -7.84
C TRP A 196 3.67 0.94 -8.49
N HIS A 197 2.58 0.93 -9.26
CA HIS A 197 2.10 2.12 -9.95
C HIS A 197 1.36 3.06 -8.99
N PRO A 198 1.60 4.39 -9.09
CA PRO A 198 0.81 5.38 -8.36
C PRO A 198 -0.68 5.26 -8.68
N HIS A 199 -1.51 5.32 -7.64
CA HIS A 199 -2.95 5.33 -7.77
C HIS A 199 -3.63 6.05 -6.59
N ILE A 200 -4.90 6.35 -6.79
CA ILE A 200 -5.82 6.93 -5.81
C ILE A 200 -7.00 5.96 -5.70
N ASP A 201 -7.29 5.50 -4.50
CA ASP A 201 -8.28 4.42 -4.29
C ASP A 201 -9.70 4.84 -4.66
N LYS A 202 -10.13 6.05 -4.28
CA LYS A 202 -11.46 6.58 -4.65
C LYS A 202 -11.61 6.63 -6.17
N VAL A 203 -10.59 7.07 -6.90
CA VAL A 203 -10.60 7.15 -8.37
C VAL A 203 -10.55 5.76 -9.00
N THR A 204 -9.80 4.84 -8.41
CA THR A 204 -9.59 3.49 -8.95
C THR A 204 -10.83 2.60 -8.78
N TYR A 205 -11.47 2.67 -7.61
CA TYR A 205 -12.58 1.77 -7.24
C TYR A 205 -13.95 2.45 -7.17
N GLY A 206 -14.00 3.78 -7.06
CA GLY A 206 -15.25 4.55 -6.93
C GLY A 206 -15.90 4.46 -5.55
N SER A 207 -16.04 3.26 -5.00
CA SER A 207 -16.76 3.01 -3.74
C SER A 207 -15.96 3.35 -2.49
N PHE A 208 -14.63 3.43 -2.55
CA PHE A 208 -13.79 3.55 -1.35
C PHE A 208 -13.84 4.97 -0.79
N ASP A 209 -14.25 5.14 0.47
CA ASP A 209 -14.14 6.39 1.20
C ASP A 209 -13.01 6.33 2.24
N TYR A 210 -12.72 5.12 2.76
CA TYR A 210 -11.58 4.85 3.63
C TYR A 210 -10.88 3.55 3.23
N THR A 211 -9.55 3.57 3.20
CA THR A 211 -8.72 2.40 2.93
C THR A 211 -7.90 2.06 4.16
N SER A 212 -7.69 0.76 4.38
CA SER A 212 -6.72 0.28 5.35
C SER A 212 -5.89 -0.88 4.80
N LEU A 213 -4.64 -0.96 5.27
CA LEU A 213 -3.74 -2.07 5.08
C LEU A 213 -3.36 -2.63 6.45
N LEU A 214 -3.61 -3.92 6.66
CA LEU A 214 -3.03 -4.69 7.75
C LEU A 214 -1.79 -5.42 7.22
N TYR A 215 -0.61 -5.09 7.74
CA TYR A 215 0.63 -5.76 7.36
C TYR A 215 0.80 -7.08 8.12
N LEU A 216 1.22 -8.12 7.41
CA LEU A 216 1.38 -9.48 7.94
C LEU A 216 2.84 -9.96 7.96
N THR A 217 3.76 -9.16 7.42
CA THR A 217 5.21 -9.39 7.47
C THR A 217 5.98 -8.12 7.82
N ASP A 218 7.20 -8.30 8.33
CA ASP A 218 8.06 -7.25 8.87
C ASP A 218 9.07 -6.72 7.83
N TYR A 219 9.03 -5.40 7.59
CA TYR A 219 10.02 -4.72 6.74
C TYR A 219 11.43 -4.78 7.33
N GLY A 220 12.39 -5.14 6.47
CA GLY A 220 13.79 -5.36 6.83
C GLY A 220 14.05 -6.63 7.63
N VAL A 221 13.07 -7.55 7.72
CA VAL A 221 13.21 -8.88 8.32
C VAL A 221 12.73 -9.96 7.36
N ASP A 222 11.46 -9.90 6.96
CA ASP A 222 10.85 -10.87 6.05
C ASP A 222 11.03 -10.47 4.57
N PHE A 223 11.19 -9.17 4.31
CA PHE A 223 11.40 -8.61 2.97
C PHE A 223 12.10 -7.24 3.03
N GLY A 224 12.63 -6.81 1.88
CA GLY A 224 13.18 -5.47 1.67
C GLY A 224 12.55 -4.78 0.46
N GLY A 225 12.64 -3.45 0.41
CA GLY A 225 11.76 -2.65 -0.45
C GLY A 225 10.33 -2.71 0.06
N GLY A 226 9.32 -2.66 -0.82
CA GLY A 226 7.93 -2.98 -0.43
C GLY A 226 7.26 -2.01 0.56
N ARG A 227 7.91 -0.88 0.90
CA ARG A 227 7.31 0.15 1.75
C ARG A 227 6.09 0.76 1.09
N PHE A 228 5.13 1.21 1.89
CA PHE A 228 3.99 1.96 1.38
C PHE A 228 4.36 3.43 1.29
N ILE A 229 4.21 4.03 0.12
CA ILE A 229 4.65 5.39 -0.18
C ILE A 229 3.42 6.25 -0.51
N PHE A 230 3.16 7.25 0.32
CA PHE A 230 2.32 8.38 -0.05
C PHE A 230 3.15 9.38 -0.84
N MET A 231 2.61 9.87 -1.95
CA MET A 231 3.29 10.79 -2.86
C MET A 231 2.76 12.20 -2.62
N ASP A 232 3.44 12.95 -1.75
CA ASP A 232 3.05 14.34 -1.45
C ASP A 232 3.74 15.32 -2.40
N PRO A 233 3.17 16.51 -2.62
CA PRO A 233 3.77 17.53 -3.49
C PRO A 233 5.19 17.94 -3.10
N ASN A 234 5.55 17.85 -1.82
CA ASN A 234 6.84 18.31 -1.30
C ASN A 234 7.87 17.18 -1.14
N SER A 235 7.44 16.00 -0.69
CA SER A 235 8.31 14.86 -0.44
C SER A 235 7.48 13.60 -0.25
N ASN A 236 7.97 12.47 -0.77
CA ASN A 236 7.33 11.17 -0.56
C ASN A 236 7.40 10.78 0.92
N ARG A 237 6.33 10.16 1.42
CA ARG A 237 6.19 9.79 2.82
C ARG A 237 5.92 8.30 2.96
N THR A 238 6.71 7.62 3.78
CA THR A 238 6.71 6.15 3.84
C THR A 238 6.19 5.62 5.18
N VAL A 239 5.40 4.57 5.10
CA VAL A 239 5.07 3.71 6.24
C VAL A 239 5.83 2.40 6.06
N GLU A 240 6.66 2.05 7.04
CA GLU A 240 7.37 0.77 7.06
C GLU A 240 6.45 -0.33 7.62
N PRO A 241 6.20 -1.40 6.84
CA PRO A 241 5.38 -2.52 7.29
C PRO A 241 5.92 -3.24 8.53
N ARG A 242 5.00 -3.63 9.41
CA ARG A 242 5.26 -4.40 10.64
C ARG A 242 4.12 -5.41 10.82
N ALA A 243 4.41 -6.66 11.15
CA ALA A 243 3.33 -7.63 11.37
C ALA A 243 2.37 -7.16 12.48
N GLY A 244 1.07 -7.05 12.16
CA GLY A 244 0.02 -6.54 13.06
C GLY A 244 -0.27 -5.04 12.93
N ARG A 245 0.57 -4.28 12.24
CA ARG A 245 0.36 -2.85 12.00
C ARG A 245 -0.80 -2.60 11.05
N VAL A 246 -1.68 -1.70 11.43
CA VAL A 246 -2.75 -1.18 10.58
C VAL A 246 -2.37 0.24 10.14
N SER A 247 -2.27 0.46 8.84
CA SER A 247 -2.17 1.79 8.23
C SER A 247 -3.48 2.09 7.52
N PHE A 248 -4.10 3.24 7.80
CA PHE A 248 -5.41 3.58 7.24
C PHE A 248 -5.51 5.07 6.90
N PHE A 249 -6.31 5.41 5.90
CA PHE A 249 -6.38 6.77 5.35
C PHE A 249 -7.72 7.00 4.63
N SER A 250 -8.07 8.27 4.43
CA SER A 250 -9.20 8.67 3.57
C SER A 250 -8.85 8.44 2.09
N SER A 251 -9.72 7.82 1.30
CA SER A 251 -9.32 7.22 0.02
C SER A 251 -9.17 8.18 -1.18
N GLY A 252 -9.45 9.46 -0.97
CA GLY A 252 -9.45 10.51 -2.00
C GLY A 252 -8.07 10.89 -2.52
N SER A 253 -8.06 11.81 -3.48
CA SER A 253 -6.88 12.28 -4.22
C SER A 253 -5.82 12.93 -3.33
N GLU A 254 -6.15 13.29 -2.08
CA GLU A 254 -5.17 13.73 -1.07
C GLU A 254 -4.20 12.61 -0.63
N ASN A 255 -4.48 11.37 -1.01
CA ASN A 255 -3.69 10.19 -0.69
C ASN A 255 -3.26 9.44 -1.96
N LEU A 256 -2.67 10.13 -2.95
CA LEU A 256 -1.93 9.47 -4.03
C LEU A 256 -0.82 8.59 -3.44
N HIS A 257 -0.75 7.33 -3.83
CA HIS A 257 0.20 6.40 -3.23
C HIS A 257 0.63 5.28 -4.17
N ARG A 258 1.72 4.61 -3.79
CA ARG A 258 2.24 3.41 -4.44
C ARG A 258 2.93 2.49 -3.44
N VAL A 259 3.16 1.25 -3.84
CA VAL A 259 4.03 0.32 -3.12
C VAL A 259 5.41 0.34 -3.78
N GLU A 260 6.46 0.52 -2.98
CA GLU A 260 7.84 0.37 -3.44
C GLU A 260 8.07 -1.06 -3.96
N LYS A 261 8.87 -1.24 -5.00
CA LYS A 261 9.21 -2.59 -5.47
C LYS A 261 9.90 -3.39 -4.37
N VAL A 262 9.43 -4.61 -4.14
CA VAL A 262 10.10 -5.58 -3.27
C VAL A 262 11.40 -6.01 -3.95
N VAL A 263 12.50 -5.92 -3.22
CA VAL A 263 13.83 -6.26 -3.73
C VAL A 263 14.29 -7.65 -3.30
N TRP A 264 13.78 -8.15 -2.18
CA TRP A 264 14.00 -9.51 -1.69
C TRP A 264 12.90 -9.91 -0.69
N GLY A 265 12.71 -11.22 -0.51
CA GLY A 265 11.72 -11.76 0.42
C GLY A 265 10.29 -11.55 -0.06
N THR A 266 9.35 -11.63 0.88
CA THR A 266 7.92 -11.60 0.58
C THR A 266 7.14 -10.68 1.51
N ARG A 267 6.39 -9.75 0.92
CA ARG A 267 5.45 -8.86 1.60
C ARG A 267 4.05 -9.47 1.59
N TYR A 268 3.47 -9.67 2.77
CA TYR A 268 2.06 -10.01 2.95
C TYR A 268 1.31 -8.85 3.59
N ALA A 269 0.12 -8.55 3.07
CA ALA A 269 -0.79 -7.57 3.66
C ALA A 269 -2.24 -7.93 3.32
N ILE A 270 -3.19 -7.38 4.08
CA ILE A 270 -4.62 -7.39 3.77
C ILE A 270 -5.05 -5.96 3.48
N THR A 271 -5.67 -5.73 2.33
CA THR A 271 -6.39 -4.49 2.06
C THR A 271 -7.84 -4.66 2.51
N VAL A 272 -8.29 -3.80 3.40
CA VAL A 272 -9.68 -3.73 3.87
C VAL A 272 -10.18 -2.32 3.63
N SER A 273 -11.25 -2.20 2.85
CA SER A 273 -11.78 -0.92 2.39
C SER A 273 -13.21 -0.72 2.86
N PHE A 274 -13.56 0.56 3.04
CA PHE A 274 -14.86 0.95 3.54
C PHE A 274 -15.47 2.03 2.67
N THR A 275 -16.79 1.98 2.56
CA THR A 275 -17.63 2.92 1.83
C THR A 275 -18.64 3.56 2.78
N CYS A 276 -19.05 4.77 2.48
CA CYS A 276 -20.18 5.43 3.11
C CYS A 276 -21.51 5.14 2.39
N ASP A 277 -21.46 4.52 1.22
CA ASP A 277 -22.64 4.19 0.42
C ASP A 277 -23.15 2.77 0.75
N PRO A 278 -24.34 2.61 1.35
CA PRO A 278 -24.90 1.30 1.63
C PRO A 278 -25.14 0.47 0.36
N ASP A 279 -25.29 1.08 -0.82
CA ASP A 279 -25.46 0.35 -2.08
C ASP A 279 -24.17 -0.38 -2.50
N HIS A 280 -23.02 0.01 -1.94
CA HIS A 280 -21.73 -0.62 -2.14
C HIS A 280 -21.27 -1.49 -0.95
N ALA A 281 -22.14 -1.67 0.05
CA ALA A 281 -21.87 -2.50 1.20
C ALA A 281 -21.80 -3.99 0.81
N ILE A 282 -20.87 -4.71 1.42
CA ILE A 282 -20.77 -6.17 1.33
C ILE A 282 -20.87 -6.80 2.72
N ALA A 283 -21.37 -8.02 2.79
CA ALA A 283 -21.34 -8.82 4.02
C ALA A 283 -19.92 -9.32 4.30
N ASP A 284 -19.67 -9.78 5.53
CA ASP A 284 -18.47 -10.55 5.83
C ASP A 284 -18.43 -11.84 4.99
N PRO A 285 -17.22 -12.34 4.67
CA PRO A 285 -17.10 -13.60 3.98
C PRO A 285 -17.48 -14.73 4.93
N THR A 286 -18.05 -15.80 4.38
CA THR A 286 -18.38 -17.04 5.09
C THR A 286 -17.71 -18.20 4.38
N LEU A 287 -17.27 -19.21 5.11
CA LEU A 287 -16.75 -20.43 4.53
C LEU A 287 -17.86 -21.14 3.73
N PRO A 288 -17.70 -21.40 2.42
CA PRO A 288 -18.74 -22.04 1.60
C PRO A 288 -19.00 -23.51 1.91
#